data_AF-A0A8T7H995-F1
#
_entry.id   AF-A0A8T7H995-F1
#
_cell.length_a   1.000
_cell.length_b   1.000
_cell.length_c   1.000
_cell.angle_alpha   90.00
_cell.angle_beta   90.00
_cell.angle_gamma   90.00
#
_symmetry.space_group_name_H-M   'P 1'
#
loop_
_entity.id
_entity.type
_entity.pdbx_description
1 polymer ?
#
loop_
_entity_poly.entity_id
_entity_poly.type
_entity_poly.pdbx_seq_one_letter_code
_entity_poly.pdbx_strand_id
1 'polypeptide(L)'
;MKKAQGISLNVIIIAAIALLVLVILSVIFMGRMGTFGTESAACENKGGMCGDVCGEVDSNVEAYPTPYSAWTCDEEQVCCIAVSP
;
A
#
# COMPACT_ATOMS: atom_id res chain seq x y z
N MET A 1 -26.97 32.20 39.30
CA MET A 1 -25.67 32.53 38.68
C MET A 1 -25.65 31.97 37.27
N LYS A 2 -25.70 32.81 36.24
CA LYS A 2 -25.75 32.38 34.82
C LYS A 2 -24.37 31.85 34.40
N LYS A 3 -24.18 30.53 34.49
CA LYS A 3 -23.01 29.82 33.98
C LYS A 3 -23.21 29.55 32.48
N ALA A 4 -23.28 30.62 31.71
CA ALA A 4 -23.25 30.59 30.25
C ALA A 4 -22.10 31.50 29.82
N GLN A 5 -20.90 31.23 30.34
CA GLN A 5 -19.68 31.67 29.67
C GLN A 5 -19.64 30.86 28.37
N GLY A 6 -19.95 31.54 27.27
CA GLY A 6 -19.84 31.00 25.93
C GLY A 6 -18.49 30.33 25.78
N ILE A 7 -18.47 29.20 25.09
CA ILE A 7 -17.23 28.54 24.67
C ILE A 7 -16.30 29.65 24.19
N SER A 8 -15.16 29.79 24.88
CA SER A 8 -14.19 30.83 24.58
C SER A 8 -13.86 30.75 23.09
N LEU A 9 -13.84 31.89 22.41
CA LEU A 9 -13.55 31.96 20.97
C LEU A 9 -12.24 31.22 20.64
N ASN A 10 -11.29 31.21 21.59
CA ASN A 10 -10.04 30.45 21.49
C ASN A 10 -10.26 28.94 21.37
N VAL A 11 -11.24 28.37 22.07
CA VAL A 11 -11.56 26.93 22.00
C VAL A 11 -12.11 26.58 20.63
N ILE A 12 -12.96 27.44 20.05
CA ILE A 12 -13.49 27.24 18.69
C ILE A 12 -12.36 27.26 17.67
N ILE A 13 -11.43 28.22 17.78
CA ILE A 13 -10.26 28.32 16.90
C ILE A 13 -9.40 27.05 16.99
N ILE A 14 -9.06 26.62 18.21
CA ILE A 14 -8.21 25.44 18.41
C ILE A 14 -8.89 24.18 17.86
N ALA A 15 -10.20 24.02 18.09
CA ALA A 15 -10.95 22.89 17.56
C ALA A 15 -10.97 22.85 16.02
N ALA A 16 -11.12 24.02 15.37
CA ALA A 16 -11.09 24.12 13.92
C ALA A 16 -9.70 23.78 13.34
N ILE A 17 -8.62 24.26 13.96
CA ILE A 17 -7.25 23.93 13.55
C ILE A 17 -6.97 22.44 13.72
N ALA A 18 -7.37 21.86 14.85
CA ALA A 18 -7.18 20.44 15.12
C ALA A 18 -7.91 19.56 14.08
N LEU A 19 -9.16 19.89 13.75
CA LEU A 19 -9.91 19.18 12.71
C LEU A 19 -9.25 19.31 11.34
N LEU A 20 -8.79 20.50 10.97
CA LEU A 20 -8.12 20.72 9.69
C LEU A 20 -6.83 19.90 9.57
N VAL A 21 -6.01 19.87 10.61
CA VAL A 21 -4.79 19.04 10.64
C VAL A 21 -5.12 17.56 10.51
N LEU A 22 -6.13 17.06 11.24
CA LEU A 22 -6.55 15.66 11.15
C LEU A 22 -7.01 15.28 9.74
N VAL A 23 -7.76 16.16 9.06
CA VAL A 23 -8.21 15.94 7.69
C VAL A 23 -7.03 15.90 6.71
N ILE A 24 -6.06 16.81 6.85
CA ILE A 24 -4.88 16.81 5.98
C ILE A 24 -4.06 15.54 6.19
N LEU A 25 -3.82 15.15 7.45
CA LEU A 25 -3.10 13.92 7.77
C LEU A 25 -3.82 12.68 7.23
N SER A 26 -5.14 12.59 7.39
CA SER A 26 -5.89 11.43 6.91
C SER A 26 -5.81 11.28 5.39
N VAL A 27 -5.90 12.38 4.63
CA VAL A 27 -5.79 12.34 3.15
C VAL A 27 -4.38 11.93 2.72
N ILE A 28 -3.33 12.47 3.35
CA ILE A 28 -1.94 12.09 3.03
C ILE A 28 -1.70 10.62 3.35
N PHE A 29 -2.13 10.17 4.52
CA PHE A 29 -1.96 8.77 4.92
C PHE A 29 -2.78 7.81 4.05
N MET A 30 -4.01 8.16 3.67
CA MET A 30 -4.80 7.35 2.72
C MET A 30 -4.13 7.27 1.35
N GLY A 31 -3.61 8.39 0.82
CA GLY A 31 -2.90 8.40 -0.45
C GLY A 31 -1.65 7.51 -0.44
N ARG A 32 -0.87 7.54 0.64
CA ARG A 32 0.33 6.72 0.81
C ARG A 32 0.04 5.25 1.11
N MET A 33 -1.02 4.94 1.84
CA MET A 33 -1.38 3.56 2.18
C MET A 33 -1.90 2.79 0.96
N GLY A 34 -2.58 3.48 0.03
CA GLY A 34 -2.97 2.91 -1.27
C GLY A 34 -1.77 2.46 -2.09
N THR A 35 -0.70 3.26 -2.16
CA THR A 35 0.53 2.89 -2.88
C THR A 35 1.37 1.86 -2.13
N PHE A 36 1.38 1.88 -0.79
CA PHE A 36 2.16 0.94 0.00
C PHE A 36 1.60 -0.49 -0.07
N GLY A 37 0.27 -0.64 -0.13
CA GLY A 37 -0.38 -1.93 -0.31
C GLY A 37 0.02 -2.61 -1.62
N THR A 38 -0.02 -1.87 -2.72
CA THR A 38 0.34 -2.37 -4.06
C THR A 38 1.83 -2.66 -4.18
N GLU A 39 2.71 -1.80 -3.64
CA GLU A 39 4.15 -2.09 -3.64
C GLU A 39 4.48 -3.33 -2.79
N SER A 40 3.89 -3.48 -1.60
CA SER A 40 4.16 -4.64 -0.73
C SER A 40 3.68 -5.98 -1.31
N ALA A 41 2.70 -5.93 -2.22
CA ALA A 41 2.14 -7.09 -2.92
C ALA A 41 2.81 -7.37 -4.28
N ALA A 42 3.70 -6.49 -4.75
CA ALA A 42 4.40 -6.68 -6.01
C ALA A 42 5.32 -7.91 -5.93
N CYS A 43 5.24 -8.77 -6.95
CA CYS A 43 6.07 -9.96 -7.11
C CYS A 43 7.58 -9.67 -6.99
N GLU A 44 8.01 -8.57 -7.61
CA GLU A 44 9.41 -8.13 -7.64
C GLU A 44 9.95 -7.81 -6.24
N ASN A 45 9.12 -7.22 -5.37
CA ASN A 45 9.48 -6.90 -3.99
C ASN A 45 9.60 -8.13 -3.09
N LYS A 46 9.21 -9.31 -3.59
CA LYS A 46 9.36 -10.61 -2.93
C LYS A 46 10.52 -11.42 -3.50
N GLY A 47 11.32 -10.82 -4.38
CA GLY A 47 12.41 -11.51 -5.06
C GLY A 47 11.90 -12.51 -6.08
N GLY A 48 10.72 -12.25 -6.68
CA GLY A 48 10.17 -13.00 -7.80
C GLY A 48 10.18 -12.16 -9.09
N MET A 49 9.69 -12.76 -10.17
CA MET A 49 9.44 -12.10 -11.45
C MET A 49 8.05 -12.44 -11.99
N CYS A 50 7.41 -11.49 -12.65
CA CYS A 50 6.14 -11.73 -13.34
C CYS A 50 6.40 -12.37 -14.71
N GLY A 51 5.64 -13.40 -15.05
CA GLY A 51 5.69 -14.06 -16.35
C GLY A 51 4.39 -14.82 -16.65
N ASP A 52 4.20 -15.20 -17.91
CA ASP A 52 2.99 -15.92 -18.33
C ASP A 52 2.98 -17.36 -17.78
N VAL A 53 4.17 -17.99 -17.70
CA VAL A 53 4.38 -19.32 -17.13
C VAL A 53 5.72 -19.34 -16.38
N CYS A 54 5.75 -20.05 -15.25
CA CYS A 54 6.98 -20.22 -14.46
C CYS A 54 7.78 -21.44 -14.94
N GLY A 55 9.12 -21.32 -14.98
CA GLY A 55 10.01 -22.42 -15.36
C GLY A 55 10.14 -22.70 -16.85
N GLU A 56 9.75 -21.77 -17.73
CA GLU A 56 10.04 -21.88 -19.18
C GLU A 56 11.48 -21.48 -19.51
N VAL A 57 12.15 -22.34 -20.30
CA VAL A 57 13.56 -22.24 -20.70
C VAL A 57 13.81 -21.07 -21.65
N ASP A 58 12.80 -20.67 -22.42
CA ASP A 58 12.92 -19.66 -23.48
C ASP A 58 12.87 -18.20 -22.97
N SER A 59 12.59 -17.98 -21.68
CA SER A 59 12.33 -16.65 -21.11
C SER A 59 13.33 -16.19 -20.04
N ASN A 60 14.45 -16.90 -19.82
CA ASN A 60 15.37 -16.69 -18.68
C ASN A 60 14.70 -16.88 -17.28
N VAL A 61 13.64 -17.69 -17.20
CA VAL A 61 12.84 -17.95 -15.98
C VAL A 61 13.26 -19.27 -15.29
N GLU A 62 14.33 -19.93 -15.74
CA GLU A 62 14.81 -21.19 -15.14
C GLU A 62 15.13 -21.06 -13.63
N ALA A 63 15.49 -19.85 -13.18
CA ALA A 63 15.71 -19.57 -11.77
C ALA A 63 14.43 -19.51 -10.94
N TYR A 64 13.24 -19.45 -11.55
CA TYR A 64 11.94 -19.21 -10.91
C TYR A 64 10.88 -20.25 -11.32
N PRO A 65 10.98 -21.52 -10.89
CA PRO A 65 10.11 -22.59 -11.38
C PRO A 65 8.71 -22.63 -10.73
N THR A 66 8.51 -21.95 -9.60
CA THR A 66 7.27 -22.08 -8.82
C THR A 66 6.36 -20.85 -8.97
N PRO A 67 5.08 -21.04 -9.39
CA PRO A 67 4.10 -19.97 -9.40
C PRO A 67 3.55 -19.69 -8.00
N TYR A 68 3.26 -18.43 -7.71
CA TYR A 68 2.66 -17.98 -6.47
C TYR A 68 1.56 -16.94 -6.74
N SER A 69 0.34 -17.24 -6.31
CA SER A 69 -0.85 -16.46 -6.65
C SER A 69 -1.22 -15.39 -5.62
N ALA A 70 -0.50 -15.28 -4.51
CA ALA A 70 -0.79 -14.29 -3.47
C ALA A 70 -0.15 -12.91 -3.72
N TRP A 71 0.62 -12.76 -4.81
CA TRP A 71 1.28 -11.52 -5.20
C TRP A 71 0.77 -11.07 -6.56
N THR A 72 0.79 -9.75 -6.80
CA THR A 72 0.15 -9.13 -7.96
C THR A 72 1.17 -8.83 -9.05
N CYS A 73 0.76 -9.14 -10.29
CA CYS A 73 1.39 -8.75 -11.55
C CYS A 73 0.34 -8.01 -12.40
N ASP A 74 0.75 -7.13 -13.31
CA ASP A 74 -0.17 -6.16 -13.91
C ASP A 74 -1.04 -6.69 -15.07
N GLU A 75 -0.80 -7.89 -15.62
CA GLU A 75 -1.49 -8.32 -16.86
C GLU A 75 -1.67 -9.85 -16.97
N GLU A 76 -2.61 -10.46 -16.23
CA GLU A 76 -2.91 -11.93 -16.25
C GLU A 76 -1.70 -12.86 -15.97
N GLN A 77 -0.55 -12.28 -15.63
CA GLN A 77 0.70 -12.95 -15.34
C GLN A 77 0.70 -13.57 -13.95
N VAL A 78 1.41 -14.68 -13.82
CA VAL A 78 1.69 -15.32 -12.53
C VAL A 78 3.01 -14.80 -11.97
N CYS A 79 3.08 -14.66 -10.65
CA CYS A 79 4.34 -14.36 -9.99
C CYS A 79 5.17 -15.63 -9.84
N CYS A 80 6.38 -15.63 -10.37
CA CYS A 80 7.33 -16.74 -10.29
C CYS A 80 8.41 -16.42 -9.26
N ILE A 81 8.64 -17.31 -8.29
CA ILE A 81 9.69 -17.15 -7.27
C ILE A 81 10.81 -18.19 -7.41
N ALA A 82 12.02 -17.78 -7.03
CA ALA A 82 13.17 -18.64 -7.05
C ALA A 82 13.11 -19.61 -5.89
N VAL A 83 13.31 -20.89 -6.20
CA VAL A 83 13.46 -21.91 -5.17
C VAL A 83 14.87 -21.76 -4.63
N SER A 84 15.01 -21.16 -3.45
CA SER A 84 16.28 -21.24 -2.74
C SER A 84 16.54 -22.71 -2.38
N PRO A 85 17.74 -23.26 -2.62
CA PRO A 85 18.10 -24.58 -2.09
C PRO A 85 18.10 -24.60 -0.55
#